data_AF-A0A483XLD1-F1
#
_entry.id   AF-A0A483XLD1-F1
#
_cell.length_a   1.000
_cell.length_b   1.000
_cell.length_c   1.000
_cell.angle_alpha   90.00
_cell.angle_beta   90.00
_cell.angle_gamma   90.00
#
_symmetry.space_group_name_H-M   'P 1'
#
loop_
_entity.id
_entity.type
_entity.pdbx_description
1 polymer ?
#
loop_
_entity_poly.entity_id
_entity_poly.type
_entity_poly.pdbx_seq_one_letter_code
_entity_poly.pdbx_strand_id
1 'polypeptide(L)'
;FLADVDEIYTGRRREGIYAGAMTFSGKILRSIVVFSMGAILSFYGFQSKAHSQPESAVTAIAVVFCVGVIALALAAIVFSKQMKLDRKAHLVVLQEVARIKAGGKISDIAPDVRVIVEDLVGHRYEECWGNSKLFKDAAPAPAQTVVSH
;
A
#
# COMPACT_ATOMS: atom_id res chain seq x y z
N PHE A 1 -4.86 2.63 -5.44
CA PHE A 1 -5.02 4.00 -4.91
C PHE A 1 -3.73 4.80 -4.94
N LEU A 2 -2.72 4.52 -4.09
CA LEU A 2 -1.45 5.28 -4.12
C LEU A 2 -0.77 5.26 -5.49
N ALA A 3 -0.75 4.10 -6.15
CA ALA A 3 -0.25 3.98 -7.52
C ALA A 3 -1.05 4.82 -8.53
N ASP A 4 -2.38 4.92 -8.35
CA ASP A 4 -3.26 5.70 -9.23
C ASP A 4 -3.05 7.20 -9.02
N VAL A 5 -2.86 7.64 -7.77
CA VAL A 5 -2.55 9.03 -7.40
C VAL A 5 -1.16 9.42 -7.95
N ASP A 6 -0.16 8.55 -7.81
CA ASP A 6 1.17 8.76 -8.40
C ASP A 6 1.11 8.77 -9.94
N GLU A 7 0.27 7.93 -10.55
CA GLU A 7 0.03 7.95 -12.00
C GLU A 7 -0.64 9.26 -12.45
N ILE A 8 -1.63 9.77 -11.70
CA ILE A 8 -2.24 11.07 -11.98
C ILE A 8 -1.21 12.19 -11.92
N TYR A 9 -0.33 12.17 -10.92
CA TYR A 9 0.67 13.23 -10.80
C TYR A 9 1.77 13.12 -11.87
N THR A 10 2.33 11.92 -12.06
CA THR A 10 3.52 11.70 -12.88
C THR A 10 3.24 11.30 -14.34
N GLY A 11 2.02 10.88 -14.66
CA GLY A 11 1.64 10.30 -15.95
C GLY A 11 2.27 8.93 -16.24
N ARG A 12 2.98 8.30 -15.28
CA ARG A 12 3.70 7.04 -15.48
C ARG A 12 3.01 5.90 -14.74
N ARG A 13 2.79 4.80 -15.43
CA ARG A 13 2.22 3.59 -14.84
C ARG A 13 3.26 2.86 -13.99
N ARG A 14 3.17 2.98 -12.67
CA ARG A 14 4.10 2.37 -11.69
C ARG A 14 3.47 1.30 -10.80
N GLU A 15 2.29 0.82 -11.17
CA GLU A 15 1.49 -0.17 -10.44
C GLU A 15 2.30 -1.40 -9.99
N GLY A 16 3.20 -1.91 -10.86
CA GLY A 16 4.04 -3.08 -10.55
C GLY A 16 5.00 -2.87 -9.38
N ILE A 17 5.57 -1.65 -9.23
CA ILE A 17 6.48 -1.33 -8.12
C ILE A 17 5.69 -1.28 -6.81
N TYR A 18 4.51 -0.64 -6.82
CA TYR A 18 3.63 -0.60 -5.66
C TYR A 18 3.10 -1.98 -5.28
N ALA A 19 2.70 -2.81 -6.25
CA ALA A 19 2.25 -4.18 -6.03
C ALA A 19 3.38 -5.06 -5.45
N GLY A 20 4.60 -4.90 -5.97
CA GLY A 20 5.80 -5.56 -5.45
C GLY A 20 6.09 -5.15 -4.01
N ALA A 21 6.10 -3.84 -3.72
CA ALA A 21 6.35 -3.30 -2.38
C ALA A 21 5.29 -3.76 -1.35
N MET A 22 4.01 -3.79 -1.74
CA MET A 22 2.92 -4.27 -0.89
C MET A 22 3.11 -5.75 -0.53
N THR A 23 3.43 -6.58 -1.52
CA THR A 23 3.66 -8.02 -1.31
C THR A 23 4.90 -8.26 -0.45
N PHE A 24 5.99 -7.56 -0.73
CA PHE A 24 7.24 -7.67 0.01
C PHE A 24 7.10 -7.26 1.47
N SER A 25 6.44 -6.13 1.73
CA SER A 25 6.13 -5.66 3.09
C SER A 25 5.29 -6.69 3.84
N GLY A 26 4.29 -7.28 3.16
CA GLY A 26 3.49 -8.36 3.73
C GLY A 26 4.30 -9.64 4.01
N LYS A 27 5.34 -9.94 3.23
CA LYS A 27 6.25 -11.07 3.52
C LYS A 27 7.10 -10.78 4.75
N ILE A 28 7.69 -9.58 4.84
CA ILE A 28 8.48 -9.16 6.01
C ILE A 28 7.64 -9.26 7.28
N LEU A 29 6.43 -8.70 7.27
CA LEU A 29 5.55 -8.72 8.45
C LEU A 29 5.24 -10.16 8.89
N ARG A 30 4.88 -11.05 7.95
CA ARG A 30 4.65 -12.47 8.26
C ARG A 30 5.89 -13.14 8.84
N SER A 31 7.06 -12.89 8.25
CA SER A 31 8.32 -13.42 8.75
C SER A 31 8.62 -12.95 10.18
N ILE A 32 8.40 -11.68 10.49
CA ILE A 32 8.58 -11.12 11.84
C ILE A 32 7.65 -11.81 12.84
N VAL A 33 6.38 -12.02 12.49
CA VAL A 33 5.40 -12.69 13.36
C VAL A 33 5.82 -14.13 13.64
N VAL A 34 6.15 -14.91 12.61
CA VAL A 34 6.58 -16.31 12.76
C VAL A 34 7.89 -16.41 13.54
N PHE A 35 8.84 -15.52 13.28
CA PHE A 35 10.10 -15.46 14.01
C PHE A 35 9.88 -15.15 15.50
N SER A 36 9.06 -14.14 15.81
CA SER A 36 8.74 -13.75 17.19
C SER A 36 8.04 -14.88 17.94
N MET A 37 7.10 -15.56 17.29
CA MET A 37 6.43 -16.76 17.83
C MET A 37 7.47 -17.85 18.18
N GLY A 38 8.38 -18.15 17.25
CA GLY A 38 9.44 -19.13 17.48
C GLY A 38 10.36 -18.76 18.65
N ALA A 39 10.74 -17.49 18.77
CA ALA A 39 11.55 -16.99 19.86
C ALA A 39 10.84 -17.13 21.22
N ILE A 40 9.55 -16.81 21.30
CA ILE A 40 8.74 -16.98 22.52
C ILE A 40 8.64 -18.45 22.89
N LEU A 41 8.30 -19.33 21.95
CA LEU A 41 8.23 -20.78 22.21
C LEU A 41 9.57 -21.34 22.70
N SER A 42 10.67 -20.93 22.07
CA SER A 42 12.01 -21.35 22.49
C SER A 42 12.36 -20.88 23.90
N PHE A 43 11.96 -19.66 24.28
CA PHE A 43 12.18 -19.13 25.63
C PHE A 43 11.40 -19.91 26.71
N TYR A 44 10.17 -20.33 26.41
CA TYR A 44 9.35 -21.13 27.33
C TYR A 44 9.67 -22.63 27.34
N GLY A 45 10.79 -23.03 26.72
CA GLY A 45 11.29 -24.40 26.74
C GLY A 45 10.53 -25.37 25.85
N PHE A 46 9.92 -24.88 24.77
CA PHE A 46 9.24 -25.73 23.79
C PHE A 46 10.21 -26.80 23.26
N GLN A 47 9.87 -28.07 23.49
CA GLN A 47 10.66 -29.19 23.00
C GLN A 47 9.99 -29.79 21.77
N SER A 48 10.55 -29.46 20.61
CA SER A 48 10.12 -30.04 19.35
C SER A 48 10.29 -31.56 19.42
N LYS A 49 9.18 -32.31 19.40
CA LYS A 49 9.06 -33.79 19.44
C LYS A 49 8.94 -34.46 20.82
N ALA A 50 8.76 -33.73 21.92
CA ALA A 50 8.40 -34.37 23.20
C ALA A 50 6.93 -34.81 23.21
N HIS A 51 6.65 -36.05 23.62
CA HIS A 51 5.29 -36.62 23.69
C HIS A 51 4.42 -35.96 24.78
N SER A 52 5.05 -35.33 25.76
CA SER A 52 4.44 -34.46 26.77
C SER A 52 5.16 -33.11 26.75
N GLN A 53 4.40 -32.03 26.52
CA GLN A 53 4.93 -30.67 26.54
C GLN A 53 4.84 -30.14 27.98
N PRO A 54 5.81 -29.34 28.44
CA PRO A 54 5.71 -28.70 29.75
C PRO A 54 4.49 -27.76 29.79
N GLU A 55 3.79 -27.73 30.92
CA GLU A 55 2.59 -26.92 31.13
C GLU A 55 2.83 -25.42 30.86
N SER A 56 4.06 -24.95 31.11
CA SER A 56 4.53 -23.61 30.78
C SER A 56 4.49 -23.32 29.27
N ALA A 57 4.85 -24.27 28.42
CA ALA A 57 4.84 -24.10 26.97
C ALA A 57 3.41 -24.11 26.40
N VAL A 58 2.52 -24.95 26.94
CA VAL A 58 1.10 -24.97 26.56
C VAL A 58 0.42 -23.65 26.93
N THR A 59 0.69 -23.15 28.14
CA THR A 59 0.16 -21.86 28.60
C THR A 59 0.72 -20.70 27.77
N ALA A 60 2.00 -20.73 27.41
CA ALA A 60 2.60 -19.72 26.54
C ALA A 60 1.95 -19.69 25.16
N ILE A 61 1.68 -20.84 24.54
CA ILE A 61 0.95 -20.94 23.27
C ILE A 61 -0.46 -20.34 23.44
N ALA A 62 -1.20 -20.73 24.48
CA ALA A 62 -2.55 -20.21 24.73
C ALA A 62 -2.56 -18.68 24.90
N VAL A 63 -1.62 -18.13 25.67
CA VAL A 63 -1.50 -16.67 25.88
C VAL A 63 -1.15 -15.96 24.58
N VAL A 64 -0.20 -16.47 23.79
CA VAL A 64 0.18 -15.83 22.51
C VAL A 64 -0.99 -15.86 21.52
N PHE A 65 -1.73 -16.97 21.42
CA PHE A 65 -2.87 -17.07 20.52
C PHE A 65 -4.10 -16.27 20.97
N CYS A 66 -4.38 -16.21 22.27
CA CYS A 66 -5.50 -15.42 22.77
C CYS A 66 -5.13 -13.93 22.86
N VAL A 67 -4.14 -13.58 23.68
CA VAL A 67 -3.78 -12.19 23.95
C VAL A 67 -3.04 -11.57 22.77
N GLY A 68 -2.11 -12.29 22.16
CA GLY A 68 -1.32 -11.76 21.03
C GLY A 68 -2.18 -11.47 19.80
N VAL A 69 -3.10 -12.37 19.45
CA VAL A 69 -4.03 -12.15 18.32
C VAL A 69 -5.00 -11.01 18.61
N ILE A 70 -5.56 -10.93 19.82
CA ILE A 70 -6.42 -9.82 20.22
C ILE A 70 -5.67 -8.49 20.13
N ALA A 71 -4.44 -8.41 20.64
CA ALA A 71 -3.63 -7.20 20.57
C ALA A 71 -3.33 -6.78 19.12
N LEU A 72 -2.97 -7.73 18.25
CA LEU A 72 -2.76 -7.50 16.81
C LEU A 72 -4.04 -7.02 16.12
N ALA A 73 -5.19 -7.62 16.46
CA ALA A 73 -6.49 -7.22 15.91
C ALA A 73 -6.87 -5.80 16.34
N LEU A 74 -6.67 -5.45 17.62
CA LEU A 74 -6.90 -4.08 18.11
C LEU A 74 -5.97 -3.08 17.45
N ALA A 75 -4.68 -3.40 17.30
CA ALA A 75 -3.74 -2.58 16.56
C ALA A 75 -4.20 -2.37 15.11
N ALA A 76 -4.62 -3.44 14.43
CA ALA A 76 -5.15 -3.35 13.07
C ALA A 76 -6.38 -2.44 12.98
N ILE A 77 -7.30 -2.49 13.95
CA ILE A 77 -8.47 -1.60 14.00
C ILE A 77 -8.03 -0.14 14.20
N VAL A 78 -7.09 0.13 15.11
CA VAL A 78 -6.57 1.49 15.35
C VAL A 78 -5.91 2.04 14.10
N PHE A 79 -5.02 1.28 13.46
CA PHE A 79 -4.38 1.69 12.21
C PHE A 79 -5.38 1.82 11.05
N SER A 80 -6.39 0.94 10.98
CA SER A 80 -7.44 1.02 9.97
C SER A 80 -8.26 2.32 10.09
N LYS A 81 -8.49 2.82 11.32
CA LYS A 81 -9.16 4.12 11.51
C LYS A 81 -8.31 5.32 11.06
N GLN A 82 -6.99 5.19 11.03
CA GLN A 82 -6.09 6.23 10.51
C GLN A 82 -6.03 6.23 8.98
N MET A 83 -6.32 5.10 8.33
CA MET A 83 -6.48 5.06 6.88
C MET A 83 -7.78 5.78 6.49
N LYS A 84 -7.67 7.06 6.14
CA LYS A 84 -8.74 7.86 5.49
C LYS A 84 -9.03 7.35 4.07
N LEU A 85 -9.42 6.08 3.94
CA LEU A 85 -9.78 5.49 2.65
C LEU A 85 -11.25 5.80 2.38
N ASP A 86 -11.52 7.01 1.89
CA ASP A 86 -12.86 7.32 1.39
C ASP A 86 -13.07 6.58 0.06
N ARG A 87 -13.86 5.49 0.11
CA ARG A 87 -14.20 4.68 -1.07
C ARG A 87 -14.81 5.54 -2.18
N LYS A 88 -15.51 6.62 -1.84
CA LYS A 88 -16.07 7.56 -2.81
C LYS A 88 -14.96 8.30 -3.54
N ALA A 89 -13.96 8.81 -2.81
CA ALA A 89 -12.81 9.48 -3.40
C ALA A 89 -12.05 8.55 -4.37
N HIS A 90 -11.83 7.29 -3.99
CA HIS A 90 -11.20 6.32 -4.89
C HIS A 90 -11.97 6.10 -6.20
N LEU A 91 -13.31 5.99 -6.13
CA LEU A 91 -14.15 5.82 -7.31
C LEU A 91 -14.14 7.06 -8.21
N VAL A 92 -14.20 8.25 -7.62
CA VAL A 92 -14.12 9.53 -8.33
C VAL A 92 -12.79 9.64 -9.08
N VAL A 93 -11.69 9.32 -8.40
CA VAL A 93 -10.35 9.31 -9.00
C VAL A 93 -10.27 8.31 -10.16
N LEU A 94 -10.80 7.10 -9.99
CA LEU A 94 -10.78 6.07 -11.03
C LEU A 94 -11.56 6.49 -12.29
N GLN A 95 -12.72 7.14 -12.10
CA GLN A 95 -13.53 7.68 -13.21
C GLN A 95 -12.77 8.77 -13.97
N GLU A 96 -12.06 9.66 -13.26
CA GLU A 96 -11.27 10.71 -13.89
C GLU A 96 -10.07 10.16 -14.67
N VAL A 97 -9.35 9.17 -14.10
CA VAL A 97 -8.27 8.48 -14.84
C VAL A 97 -8.81 7.83 -16.11
N ALA A 98 -9.97 7.18 -16.06
CA ALA A 98 -10.58 6.56 -17.23
C ALA A 98 -10.94 7.60 -18.31
N ARG A 99 -11.47 8.77 -17.90
CA ARG A 99 -11.80 9.88 -18.81
C ARG A 99 -10.57 10.42 -19.55
N ILE A 100 -9.47 10.65 -18.83
CA ILE A 100 -8.22 11.12 -19.43
C ILE A 100 -7.61 10.07 -20.37
N LYS A 101 -7.62 8.79 -19.98
CA LYS A 101 -7.17 7.69 -20.84
C LYS A 101 -8.01 7.52 -22.12
N ALA A 102 -9.29 7.89 -22.07
CA ALA A 102 -10.18 7.91 -23.24
C ALA A 102 -9.93 9.12 -24.18
N GLY A 103 -8.93 9.97 -23.91
CA GLY A 103 -8.61 11.15 -24.70
C GLY A 103 -9.33 12.43 -24.27
N GLY A 104 -9.94 12.43 -23.07
CA GLY A 104 -10.55 13.63 -22.50
C GLY A 104 -9.52 14.73 -22.23
N LYS A 105 -9.90 16.00 -22.45
CA LYS A 105 -9.03 17.14 -22.16
C LYS A 105 -8.92 17.37 -20.65
N ILE A 106 -7.73 17.73 -20.18
CA ILE A 106 -7.46 18.08 -18.77
C ILE A 106 -8.31 19.30 -18.33
N SER A 107 -8.64 20.20 -19.26
CA SER A 107 -9.50 21.38 -19.02
C SER A 107 -10.95 21.05 -18.65
N ASP A 108 -11.44 19.87 -19.04
CA ASP A 108 -12.87 19.54 -18.98
C ASP A 108 -13.23 18.77 -17.69
N ILE A 109 -12.46 18.98 -16.61
CA ILE A 109 -12.68 18.35 -15.31
C ILE A 109 -13.85 19.00 -14.55
N ALA A 110 -14.67 18.18 -13.90
CA ALA A 110 -15.73 18.67 -13.02
C ALA A 110 -15.14 19.30 -11.73
N PRO A 111 -15.69 20.43 -11.24
CA PRO A 111 -15.08 21.18 -10.15
C PRO A 111 -15.03 20.42 -8.81
N ASP A 112 -15.96 19.51 -8.57
CA ASP A 112 -15.99 18.60 -7.42
C ASP A 112 -14.87 17.55 -7.49
N VAL A 113 -14.66 16.96 -8.67
CA VAL A 113 -13.57 15.99 -8.92
C VAL A 113 -12.22 16.66 -8.78
N ARG A 114 -12.08 17.90 -9.26
CA ARG A 114 -10.86 18.69 -9.16
C ARG A 114 -10.40 18.85 -7.72
N VAL A 115 -11.29 19.26 -6.81
CA VAL A 115 -10.95 19.46 -5.39
C VAL A 115 -10.47 18.16 -4.75
N ILE A 116 -11.13 17.04 -5.07
CA ILE A 116 -10.74 15.72 -4.55
C ILE A 116 -9.35 15.31 -5.07
N VAL A 117 -9.09 15.49 -6.37
CA VAL A 117 -7.78 15.14 -6.94
C VAL A 117 -6.67 16.04 -6.39
N GLU A 118 -6.91 17.36 -6.26
CA GLU A 118 -5.93 18.30 -5.69
C GLU A 118 -5.66 18.01 -4.21
N ASP A 119 -6.67 17.63 -3.42
CA ASP A 119 -6.50 17.23 -2.01
C ASP A 119 -5.69 15.92 -1.88
N LEU A 120 -5.92 14.96 -2.78
CA LEU A 120 -5.24 13.67 -2.77
C LEU A 120 -3.79 13.73 -3.30
N VAL A 121 -3.55 14.53 -4.34
CA VAL A 121 -2.23 14.69 -4.96
C VAL A 121 -1.39 15.72 -4.19
N GLY A 122 -2.02 16.73 -3.57
CA GLY A 122 -1.36 17.85 -2.92
C GLY A 122 -0.83 18.92 -3.88
N HIS A 123 -1.10 18.78 -5.18
CA HIS A 123 -0.70 19.72 -6.24
C HIS A 123 -1.91 20.14 -7.06
N ARG A 124 -1.79 21.28 -7.76
CA ARG A 124 -2.83 21.77 -8.66
C ARG A 124 -3.07 20.80 -9.81
N TYR A 125 -4.32 20.68 -10.25
CA TYR A 125 -4.69 19.73 -11.31
C TYR A 125 -3.96 20.02 -12.63
N GLU A 126 -3.63 21.29 -12.91
CA GLU A 126 -2.88 21.67 -14.12
C GLU A 126 -1.42 21.16 -14.13
N GLU A 127 -0.86 20.89 -12.95
CA GLU A 127 0.49 20.33 -12.79
C GLU A 127 0.49 18.80 -12.82
N CYS A 128 -0.68 18.18 -12.81
CA CYS A 128 -0.84 16.73 -12.94
C CYS A 128 -0.54 16.27 -14.38
N TRP A 129 -0.48 14.96 -14.56
CA TRP A 129 -0.18 14.29 -15.83
C TRP A 129 1.21 14.62 -16.38
N GLY A 130 2.19 14.80 -15.50
CA GLY A 130 3.58 15.09 -15.88
C GLY A 130 3.84 16.53 -16.31
N ASN A 131 2.87 17.45 -16.13
CA ASN A 131 3.03 18.86 -16.47
C ASN A 131 3.69 19.72 -15.37
N SER A 132 4.02 19.13 -14.22
CA SER A 132 4.64 19.86 -13.11
C SER A 132 6.03 20.38 -13.47
N LYS A 133 6.39 21.54 -12.90
CA LYS A 133 7.67 22.20 -13.16
C LYS A 133 8.88 21.29 -12.83
N LEU A 134 8.73 20.42 -11.83
CA LEU A 134 9.74 19.45 -11.40
C LEU A 134 10.10 18.42 -12.48
N PHE A 135 9.17 18.07 -13.37
CA PHE A 135 9.43 17.13 -14.48
C PHE A 135 9.81 17.83 -15.78
N LYS A 136 9.61 19.16 -15.90
CA LYS A 136 10.04 19.95 -17.06
C LYS A 136 11.55 20.21 -17.09
N ASP A 137 12.18 20.33 -15.92
CA ASP A 137 13.63 20.56 -15.81
C ASP A 137 14.45 19.25 -15.85
N ALA A 138 13.79 18.11 -15.67
CA ALA A 138 14.37 16.80 -15.95
C ALA A 138 14.30 16.56 -17.47
N ALA A 139 15.43 16.77 -18.16
CA ALA A 139 15.58 16.47 -19.58
C ALA A 139 14.87 15.15 -19.97
N PRO A 140 14.24 15.07 -21.15
CA PRO A 140 13.44 13.91 -21.54
C PRO A 140 14.31 12.66 -21.47
N ALA A 141 13.97 11.75 -20.54
CA ALA A 141 14.55 10.42 -20.54
C ALA A 141 14.21 9.80 -21.91
N PRO A 142 15.20 9.32 -22.68
CA PRO A 142 14.96 8.85 -24.03
C PRO A 142 13.93 7.73 -23.99
N ALA A 143 12.92 7.85 -24.86
CA ALA A 143 11.97 6.79 -25.12
C ALA A 143 12.75 5.52 -25.39
N GLN A 144 12.62 4.52 -24.50
CA GLN A 144 13.12 3.19 -24.78
C GLN A 144 12.28 2.65 -25.94
N THR A 145 12.81 2.80 -27.15
CA THR A 145 12.39 2.05 -28.32
C THR A 145 12.54 0.58 -27.96
N VAL A 146 11.40 -0.08 -27.82
CA VAL A 146 11.31 -1.54 -27.77
C VAL A 146 11.91 -2.04 -29.07
N VAL A 147 13.16 -2.51 -29.02
CA VAL A 147 13.79 -3.21 -30.13
C VAL A 147 13.13 -4.59 -30.18
N SER A 148 12.31 -4.80 -31.19
CA SER A 148 11.85 -6.11 -31.62
C SER A 148 13.05 -6.93 -32.11
N HIS A 149 13.32 -8.06 -31.47
CA HIS A 149 14.05 -9.18 -32.03
C HIS A 149 13.27 -10.47 -31.75
#